data_AF-A0A2P5C4U0-F1
#
_entry.id   AF-A0A2P5C4U0-F1
#
_cell.length_a   1.000
_cell.length_b   1.000
_cell.length_c   1.000
_cell.angle_alpha   90.00
_cell.angle_beta   90.00
_cell.angle_gamma   90.00
#
_symmetry.space_group_name_H-M   'P 1'
#
loop_
_entity.id
_entity.type
_entity.pdbx_description
1 polymer ?
#
loop_
_entity_poly.entity_id
_entity_poly.type
_entity_poly.pdbx_seq_one_letter_code
_entity_poly.pdbx_strand_id
1 'polypeptide(L)'
;MGVLERKNAIKLSADLAMAFAKKGRTSWSRAVIAKASENNQSTTNYCKILSQRLMIIKKASNLSPKDVKNIRSFRSWKVMKLSYRSRALRKSCTTTSPHNKFLPSSLLAKRLVQKRTQILKSLVPGGDQCLDEVSLIKETLDYILSLRAQVSVMRFTLANATNMNMMSS
;
A
#
# COMPACT_ATOMS: atom_id res chain seq x y z
N MET A 1 14.34 -24.54 -11.32
CA MET A 1 13.55 -23.68 -10.41
C MET A 1 13.13 -24.48 -9.19
N GLY A 2 13.55 -24.07 -8.00
CA GLY A 2 13.15 -24.71 -6.74
C GLY A 2 11.66 -24.50 -6.42
N VAL A 3 11.11 -25.30 -5.49
CA VAL A 3 9.71 -25.14 -5.03
C VAL A 3 9.47 -23.75 -4.44
N LEU A 4 10.44 -23.23 -3.68
CA LEU A 4 10.38 -21.89 -3.09
C LEU A 4 10.34 -20.78 -4.15
N GLU A 5 11.17 -20.90 -5.19
CA GLU A 5 11.20 -19.93 -6.30
C GLU A 5 9.86 -19.92 -7.04
N ARG A 6 9.29 -21.09 -7.33
CA ARG A 6 7.97 -21.20 -7.96
C ARG A 6 6.88 -20.55 -7.12
N LYS A 7 6.85 -20.82 -5.81
CA LYS A 7 5.88 -20.21 -4.87
C LYS A 7 6.00 -18.68 -4.87
N ASN A 8 7.23 -18.16 -4.82
CA ASN A 8 7.49 -16.73 -4.84
C ASN A 8 7.09 -16.10 -6.18
N ALA A 9 7.38 -16.76 -7.30
CA ALA A 9 6.99 -16.31 -8.64
C ALA A 9 5.47 -16.27 -8.83
N ILE A 10 4.74 -17.27 -8.32
CA ILE A 10 3.28 -17.30 -8.32
C ILE A 10 2.72 -16.12 -7.51
N LYS A 11 3.24 -15.91 -6.29
CA LYS A 11 2.82 -14.81 -5.43
C LYS A 11 3.05 -13.45 -6.10
N LEU A 12 4.26 -13.21 -6.61
CA LEU A 12 4.61 -11.95 -7.28
C LEU A 12 3.74 -11.71 -8.52
N SER A 13 3.51 -12.74 -9.32
CA SER A 13 2.64 -12.64 -10.51
C SER A 13 1.21 -12.26 -10.14
N ALA A 14 0.66 -12.87 -9.07
CA ALA A 14 -0.69 -12.55 -8.60
C ALA A 14 -0.78 -11.13 -8.03
N ASP A 15 0.19 -10.73 -7.20
CA ASP A 15 0.26 -9.37 -6.64
C ASP A 15 0.35 -8.31 -7.75
N LEU A 16 1.17 -8.57 -8.77
CA LEU A 16 1.26 -7.71 -9.95
C LEU A 16 -0.05 -7.67 -10.74
N ALA A 17 -0.66 -8.83 -11.04
CA ALA A 17 -1.92 -8.88 -11.77
C ALA A 17 -3.04 -8.08 -11.07
N MET A 18 -3.16 -8.22 -9.74
CA MET A 18 -4.09 -7.42 -8.94
C MET A 18 -3.78 -5.91 -9.04
N ALA A 19 -2.51 -5.52 -8.90
CA ALA A 19 -2.09 -4.12 -9.00
C ALA A 19 -2.36 -3.53 -10.40
N PHE A 20 -2.13 -4.28 -11.46
CA PHE A 20 -2.40 -3.86 -12.83
C PHE A 20 -3.89 -3.76 -13.13
N ALA A 21 -4.73 -4.65 -12.59
CA ALA A 21 -6.18 -4.55 -12.71
C ALA A 21 -6.72 -3.23 -12.11
N LYS A 22 -6.07 -2.72 -11.05
CA LYS A 22 -6.37 -1.40 -10.48
C LYS A 22 -5.86 -0.23 -11.32
N LYS A 23 -4.99 -0.47 -12.31
CA LYS A 23 -4.40 0.55 -13.21
C LYS A 23 -3.63 1.65 -12.47
N GLY A 24 -3.07 1.34 -11.31
CA GLY A 24 -2.36 2.32 -10.46
C GLY A 24 -3.26 3.40 -9.86
N ARG A 25 -4.57 3.16 -9.77
CA ARG A 25 -5.55 4.08 -9.15
C ARG A 25 -5.44 4.14 -7.62
N THR A 26 -4.85 3.11 -7.01
CA THR A 26 -4.68 3.01 -5.57
C THR A 26 -3.22 3.15 -5.18
N SER A 27 -2.97 3.70 -3.99
CA SER A 27 -1.62 3.83 -3.45
C SER A 27 -0.94 2.46 -3.33
N TRP A 28 -1.70 1.43 -2.90
CA TRP A 28 -1.16 0.09 -2.71
C TRP A 28 -0.75 -0.57 -4.03
N SER A 29 -1.53 -0.38 -5.12
CA SER A 29 -1.18 -0.95 -6.43
C SER A 29 0.10 -0.32 -6.99
N ARG A 30 0.28 0.99 -6.79
CA ARG A 30 1.51 1.69 -7.16
C ARG A 30 2.71 1.21 -6.34
N ALA A 31 2.53 0.99 -5.03
CA ALA A 31 3.58 0.49 -4.15
C ALA A 31 4.03 -0.92 -4.54
N VAL A 32 3.10 -1.81 -4.88
CA VAL A 32 3.42 -3.17 -5.38
C VAL A 32 4.23 -3.11 -6.68
N ILE A 33 3.80 -2.29 -7.64
CA ILE A 33 4.49 -2.12 -8.92
C ILE A 33 5.90 -1.54 -8.71
N ALA A 34 6.04 -0.54 -7.84
CA ALA A 34 7.35 0.05 -7.53
C ALA A 34 8.30 -0.97 -6.89
N LYS A 35 7.82 -1.72 -5.90
CA LYS A 35 8.61 -2.77 -5.23
C LYS A 35 9.06 -3.87 -6.20
N ALA A 36 8.21 -4.25 -7.15
CA ALA A 36 8.56 -5.21 -8.18
C ALA A 36 9.59 -4.68 -9.18
N SER A 37 9.62 -3.36 -9.42
CA SER A 37 10.63 -2.72 -10.26
C SER A 37 12.00 -2.67 -9.58
N GLU A 38 12.05 -2.46 -8.26
CA GLU A 38 13.30 -2.39 -7.49
C GLU A 38 14.01 -3.74 -7.40
N ASN A 39 13.24 -4.83 -7.29
CA ASN A 39 13.80 -6.15 -7.06
C ASN A 39 14.39 -6.82 -8.33
N ASN A 40 14.23 -6.20 -9.51
CA ASN A 40 14.44 -6.88 -10.78
C ASN A 40 15.15 -6.01 -11.83
N GLN A 41 16.48 -5.99 -11.81
CA GLN A 41 17.24 -5.61 -13.01
C GLN A 41 17.03 -6.65 -14.17
N SER A 42 16.56 -7.86 -13.87
CA SER A 42 16.36 -8.99 -14.82
C SER A 42 14.92 -9.25 -15.31
N THR A 43 13.85 -8.82 -14.62
CA THR A 43 12.46 -8.86 -15.14
C THR A 43 12.05 -7.59 -15.88
N THR A 44 13.06 -6.77 -16.20
CA THR A 44 12.95 -5.53 -16.96
C THR A 44 12.11 -5.71 -18.22
N ASN A 45 12.11 -6.86 -18.90
CA ASN A 45 11.29 -7.04 -20.12
C ASN A 45 9.78 -7.19 -19.85
N TYR A 46 9.35 -7.96 -18.84
CA TYR A 46 7.92 -8.11 -18.51
C TYR A 46 7.36 -6.82 -17.89
N CYS A 47 8.14 -6.20 -16.99
CA CYS A 47 7.83 -4.89 -16.43
C CYS A 47 7.86 -3.78 -17.48
N LYS A 48 8.74 -3.81 -18.50
CA LYS A 48 8.76 -2.86 -19.63
C LYS A 48 7.56 -3.03 -20.55
N ILE A 49 7.21 -4.25 -20.94
CA ILE A 49 6.02 -4.53 -21.78
C ILE A 49 4.74 -4.11 -21.05
N LEU A 50 4.67 -4.36 -19.75
CA LEU A 50 3.49 -4.07 -18.95
C LEU A 50 3.41 -2.60 -18.52
N SER A 51 4.55 -1.94 -18.28
CA SER A 51 4.61 -0.47 -18.12
C SER A 51 4.34 0.27 -19.42
N GLN A 52 4.78 -0.24 -20.59
CA GLN A 52 4.37 0.25 -21.91
C GLN A 52 2.86 0.09 -22.11
N ARG A 53 2.26 -1.06 -21.76
CA ARG A 53 0.81 -1.26 -21.81
C ARG A 53 0.06 -0.32 -20.87
N LEU A 54 0.57 -0.08 -19.66
CA LEU A 54 0.02 0.93 -18.76
C LEU A 54 0.17 2.36 -19.29
N MET A 55 1.28 2.69 -19.96
CA MET A 55 1.46 3.99 -20.62
C MET A 55 0.49 4.17 -21.78
N ILE A 56 0.24 3.12 -22.57
CA ILE A 56 -0.78 3.12 -23.63
C ILE A 56 -2.17 3.33 -23.02
N ILE A 57 -2.50 2.67 -21.91
CA ILE A 57 -3.78 2.87 -21.19
C ILE A 57 -3.90 4.30 -20.65
N LYS A 58 -2.81 4.88 -20.11
CA LYS A 58 -2.76 6.29 -19.70
C LYS A 58 -2.93 7.25 -20.88
N LYS A 59 -2.33 6.94 -22.03
CA LYS A 59 -2.41 7.73 -23.26
C LYS A 59 -3.79 7.65 -23.93
N ALA A 60 -4.49 6.52 -23.78
CA ALA A 60 -5.86 6.33 -24.25
C ALA A 60 -6.91 6.99 -23.33
N SER A 61 -6.54 7.27 -22.08
CA SER A 61 -7.43 7.88 -21.07
C SER A 61 -7.13 9.37 -20.87
N ASN A 62 -6.90 10.13 -21.95
CA ASN A 62 -6.63 11.57 -21.96
C ASN A 62 -7.56 12.38 -21.03
N LEU A 63 -7.24 12.40 -19.74
CA LEU A 63 -7.51 13.48 -18.82
C LEU A 63 -6.32 14.43 -19.03
N SER A 64 -6.67 15.62 -19.52
CA SER A 64 -5.84 16.79 -19.78
C SER A 64 -4.49 16.83 -19.02
N PRO A 65 -3.35 17.09 -19.70
CA PRO A 65 -2.03 17.21 -19.09
C PRO A 65 -1.84 18.56 -18.36
N LYS A 66 -2.72 18.89 -17.40
CA LYS A 66 -2.59 20.10 -16.56
C LYS A 66 -2.23 19.85 -15.09
N ASP A 67 -2.26 18.62 -14.59
CA ASP A 67 -1.99 18.36 -13.15
C ASP A 67 -0.68 17.62 -12.84
N VAL A 68 0.23 17.49 -13.80
CA VAL A 68 1.57 16.90 -13.58
C VAL A 68 2.59 17.99 -13.24
N LYS A 69 2.26 18.86 -12.29
CA LYS A 69 3.21 19.76 -11.61
C LYS A 69 3.13 19.55 -10.12
N ASN A 70 3.59 18.40 -9.60
CA ASN A 70 3.94 18.27 -8.18
C ASN A 70 4.96 17.16 -7.85
N ILE A 71 5.66 16.60 -8.85
CA ILE A 71 6.74 15.60 -8.62
C ILE A 71 8.12 16.26 -8.39
N ARG A 72 8.18 17.60 -8.25
CA ARG A 72 9.40 18.31 -7.81
C ARG A 72 9.11 19.21 -6.62
N SER A 73 8.88 18.61 -5.46
CA SER A 73 9.09 19.27 -4.16
C SER A 73 9.88 18.36 -3.22
N PHE A 74 11.03 17.88 -3.70
CA PHE A 74 12.01 17.13 -2.90
C PHE A 74 13.10 18.03 -2.30
N ARG A 75 12.86 19.35 -2.18
CA ARG A 75 13.84 20.31 -1.64
C ARG A 75 13.29 21.37 -0.66
N SER A 76 12.14 21.14 0.01
CA SER A 76 11.62 22.07 1.05
C SER A 76 11.46 21.46 2.45
N TRP A 77 11.64 20.14 2.63
CA TRP A 77 11.54 19.48 3.94
C TRP A 77 12.47 20.08 5.02
N LYS A 78 13.56 20.74 4.61
CA LYS A 78 14.51 21.38 5.54
C LYS A 78 13.98 22.68 6.16
N VAL A 79 12.98 23.34 5.56
CA VAL A 79 12.44 24.63 6.04
C VAL A 79 11.23 24.42 6.97
N MET A 80 10.47 23.33 6.82
CA MET A 80 9.30 23.07 7.66
C MET A 80 9.64 22.59 9.08
N LYS A 81 10.88 22.13 9.34
CA LYS A 81 11.29 21.65 10.68
C LYS A 81 11.54 22.75 11.73
N LEU A 82 11.60 24.03 11.33
CA LEU A 82 11.80 25.14 12.27
C LEU A 82 10.48 25.66 12.88
N SER A 83 9.36 25.56 12.19
CA SER A 83 8.05 26.05 12.68
C SER A 83 7.28 25.06 13.56
N TYR A 84 7.66 23.77 13.56
CA TYR A 84 7.13 22.79 14.52
C TYR A 84 7.82 22.87 15.87
N ARG A 85 9.08 23.32 15.95
CA ARG A 85 9.80 23.49 17.22
C ARG A 85 9.32 24.71 18.03
N SER A 86 8.82 25.75 17.37
CA SER A 86 8.32 26.97 18.03
C SER A 86 6.93 26.84 18.65
N ARG A 87 6.16 25.78 18.34
CA ARG A 87 4.85 25.50 18.97
C ARG A 87 4.91 24.52 20.15
N ALA A 88 6.06 23.86 20.36
CA ALA A 88 6.24 22.92 21.48
C ALA A 88 6.59 23.60 22.81
N LEU A 89 6.83 24.92 22.83
CA LEU A 89 7.27 25.65 24.04
C LEU A 89 6.17 26.50 24.74
N ARG A 90 4.89 26.35 24.38
CA ARG A 90 3.80 27.05 25.09
C ARG A 90 2.79 26.07 25.71
N LYS A 91 3.25 25.31 26.68
CA LYS A 91 2.38 24.74 27.72
C LYS A 91 3.11 24.79 29.05
N SER A 92 3.18 26.00 29.60
CA SER A 92 3.63 26.26 30.97
C SER A 92 2.50 25.88 31.95
N CYS A 93 2.86 24.98 32.85
CA CYS A 93 2.46 24.86 34.26
C CYS A 93 1.01 25.16 34.70
N THR A 94 0.34 24.13 35.21
CA THR A 94 -0.36 24.22 36.50
C THR A 94 0.08 23.05 37.37
N THR A 95 0.63 23.38 38.52
CA THR A 95 1.13 22.52 39.59
C THR A 95 -0.01 21.76 40.28
N THR A 96 -0.01 20.43 40.22
CA THR A 96 -0.65 19.57 41.23
C THR A 96 0.04 18.19 41.26
N SER A 97 0.68 17.91 42.39
CA SER A 97 1.01 16.63 43.06
C SER A 97 1.35 15.35 42.25
N PRO A 98 2.44 14.63 42.57
CA PRO A 98 2.83 13.37 41.95
C PRO A 98 2.15 12.16 42.62
N HIS A 99 0.82 12.15 42.74
CA HIS A 99 0.10 10.97 43.24
C HIS A 99 -0.92 10.46 42.22
N ASN A 100 -0.69 9.23 41.76
CA ASN A 100 -1.55 8.38 40.93
C ASN A 100 -1.95 8.94 39.54
N LYS A 101 -0.99 8.96 38.60
CA LYS A 101 -1.22 9.33 37.19
C LYS A 101 -1.91 8.18 36.43
N PHE A 102 -3.18 7.91 36.72
CA PHE A 102 -3.99 7.18 35.75
C PHE A 102 -4.09 8.04 34.48
N LEU A 103 -3.58 7.51 33.37
CA LEU A 103 -3.73 8.18 32.08
C LEU A 103 -5.23 8.32 31.79
N PRO A 104 -5.72 9.51 31.43
CA PRO A 104 -7.11 9.67 31.04
C PRO A 104 -7.43 8.68 29.91
N SER A 105 -8.60 8.05 29.99
CA SER A 105 -9.06 6.99 29.08
C SER A 105 -8.91 7.38 27.60
N SER A 106 -9.09 8.67 27.27
CA SER A 106 -8.92 9.21 25.93
C SER A 106 -7.47 9.14 25.41
N LEU A 107 -6.45 9.31 26.25
CA LEU A 107 -5.04 9.16 25.87
C LEU A 107 -4.68 7.68 25.67
N LEU A 108 -5.24 6.79 26.48
CA LEU A 108 -5.07 5.35 26.30
C LEU A 108 -5.72 4.88 24.99
N ALA A 109 -6.94 5.33 24.71
CA ALA A 109 -7.63 5.06 23.45
C ALA A 109 -6.82 5.56 22.25
N LYS A 110 -6.31 6.80 22.31
CA LYS A 110 -5.44 7.35 21.25
C LYS A 110 -4.18 6.51 21.03
N ARG A 111 -3.50 6.08 22.10
CA ARG A 111 -2.31 5.21 22.00
C ARG A 111 -2.65 3.85 21.37
N LEU A 112 -3.78 3.25 21.74
CA LEU A 112 -4.23 1.98 21.17
C LEU A 112 -4.56 2.12 19.68
N VAL A 113 -5.26 3.19 19.29
CA VAL A 113 -5.55 3.49 17.88
C VAL A 113 -4.26 3.69 17.11
N GLN A 114 -3.33 4.52 17.60
CA GLN A 114 -2.03 4.74 16.95
C GLN A 114 -1.25 3.44 16.72
N LYS A 115 -1.22 2.54 17.72
CA LYS A 115 -0.57 1.23 17.57
C LYS A 115 -1.24 0.38 16.48
N ARG A 116 -2.58 0.31 16.50
CA ARG A 116 -3.34 -0.45 15.48
C ARG A 116 -3.17 0.14 14.09
N THR A 117 -3.19 1.46 13.97
CA THR A 117 -2.93 2.18 12.71
C THR A 117 -1.53 1.87 12.19
N GLN A 118 -0.51 1.82 13.06
CA GLN A 118 0.84 1.48 12.65
C GLN A 118 0.96 0.04 12.15
N ILE A 119 0.30 -0.90 12.81
CA ILE A 119 0.21 -2.29 12.33
C ILE A 119 -0.48 -2.32 10.97
N LEU A 120 -1.59 -1.60 10.81
CA LEU A 120 -2.34 -1.56 9.55
C LEU A 120 -1.48 -1.01 8.39
N LYS A 121 -0.69 0.04 8.65
CA LYS A 121 0.26 0.60 7.67
C LYS A 121 1.28 -0.42 7.19
N SER A 122 1.74 -1.31 8.08
CA SER A 122 2.69 -2.38 7.74
C SER A 122 2.06 -3.53 6.94
N LEU A 123 0.75 -3.73 7.05
CA LEU A 123 0.03 -4.82 6.39
C LEU A 123 -0.40 -4.46 4.96
N VAL A 124 -0.79 -3.21 4.74
CA VAL A 124 -1.23 -2.72 3.43
C VAL A 124 -0.01 -2.28 2.62
N PRO A 125 0.19 -2.79 1.39
CA PRO A 125 1.28 -2.30 0.54
C PRO A 125 1.17 -0.79 0.38
N GLY A 126 2.24 -0.04 0.65
CA GLY A 126 2.22 1.42 0.58
C GLY A 126 1.47 2.13 1.72
N GLY A 127 1.00 1.40 2.74
CA GLY A 127 0.31 1.98 3.90
C GLY A 127 1.16 2.99 4.69
N ASP A 128 2.49 2.81 4.71
CA ASP A 128 3.43 3.76 5.32
C ASP A 128 3.40 5.15 4.68
N GLN A 129 3.02 5.23 3.40
CA GLN A 129 2.94 6.49 2.64
C GLN A 129 1.59 7.20 2.83
N CYS A 130 0.60 6.56 3.46
CA CYS A 130 -0.68 7.18 3.79
C CYS A 130 -0.48 8.19 4.93
N LEU A 131 -0.56 9.48 4.59
CA LEU A 131 -0.48 10.58 5.56
C LEU A 131 -1.75 10.71 6.38
N ASP A 132 -2.89 10.36 5.79
CA ASP A 132 -4.22 10.48 6.37
C ASP A 132 -4.82 9.11 6.73
N GLU A 133 -5.51 9.04 7.86
CA GLU A 133 -6.13 7.81 8.37
C GLU A 133 -7.32 7.38 7.51
N VAL A 134 -8.11 8.33 6.98
CA VAL A 134 -9.25 8.00 6.12
C VAL A 134 -8.77 7.36 4.81
N SER A 135 -7.71 7.92 4.24
CA SER A 135 -7.05 7.37 3.06
C SER A 135 -6.51 5.95 3.32
N LEU A 136 -5.91 5.70 4.49
CA LEU A 136 -5.44 4.38 4.88
C LEU A 136 -6.58 3.35 4.95
N ILE A 137 -7.71 3.71 5.55
CA ILE A 137 -8.89 2.83 5.63
C ILE A 137 -9.45 2.55 4.24
N LYS A 138 -9.56 3.58 3.37
CA LYS A 138 -10.04 3.42 1.99
C LYS A 138 -9.16 2.44 1.19
N GLU A 139 -7.84 2.60 1.30
CA GLU A 139 -6.87 1.73 0.64
C GLU A 139 -6.92 0.30 1.20
N THR A 140 -7.12 0.16 2.51
CA THR A 140 -7.31 -1.14 3.18
C THR A 140 -8.54 -1.87 2.63
N LEU A 141 -9.68 -1.19 2.52
CA LEU A 141 -10.90 -1.78 1.98
C LEU A 141 -10.71 -2.27 0.54
N ASP A 142 -10.08 -1.45 -0.30
CA ASP A 142 -9.81 -1.82 -1.69
C ASP A 142 -8.86 -3.02 -1.79
N TYR A 143 -7.85 -3.08 -0.92
CA TYR A 143 -6.90 -4.20 -0.87
C TYR A 143 -7.59 -5.50 -0.39
N ILE A 144 -8.45 -5.43 0.63
CA ILE A 144 -9.25 -6.59 1.08
C ILE A 144 -10.13 -7.13 -0.05
N LEU A 145 -10.81 -6.25 -0.79
CA LEU A 145 -11.63 -6.67 -1.94
C LEU A 145 -10.79 -7.36 -3.01
N SER A 146 -9.57 -6.85 -3.26
CA SER A 146 -8.65 -7.43 -4.23
C SER A 146 -8.15 -8.82 -3.80
N LEU A 147 -7.81 -8.99 -2.51
CA LEU A 147 -7.42 -10.29 -1.95
C LEU A 147 -8.55 -11.31 -2.01
N ARG A 148 -9.80 -10.90 -1.71
CA ARG A 148 -10.97 -11.78 -1.84
C ARG A 148 -11.17 -12.25 -3.28
N ALA A 149 -11.05 -11.35 -4.25
CA ALA A 149 -11.13 -11.71 -5.67
C ALA A 149 -10.03 -12.70 -6.06
N GLN A 150 -8.78 -12.45 -5.64
CA GLN A 150 -7.65 -13.35 -5.90
C GLN A 150 -7.89 -14.76 -5.32
N VAL A 151 -8.27 -14.86 -4.04
CA VAL A 151 -8.53 -16.16 -3.40
C VAL A 151 -9.68 -16.89 -4.08
N SER A 152 -10.71 -16.17 -4.52
CA SER A 152 -11.85 -16.76 -5.24
C SER A 152 -11.40 -17.38 -6.57
N VAL A 153 -10.60 -16.67 -7.35
CA VAL A 153 -10.03 -17.19 -8.61
C VAL A 153 -9.15 -18.40 -8.35
N MET A 154 -8.28 -18.36 -7.33
CA MET A 154 -7.39 -19.48 -7.00
C MET A 154 -8.16 -20.74 -6.61
N ARG A 155 -9.23 -20.59 -5.81
CA ARG A 155 -10.11 -21.71 -5.44
C ARG A 155 -10.85 -22.27 -6.64
N PHE A 156 -11.37 -21.41 -7.52
CA PHE A 156 -12.05 -21.82 -8.75
C PHE A 156 -11.12 -22.62 -9.66
N THR A 157 -9.89 -22.13 -9.89
CA THR A 157 -8.91 -22.85 -10.71
C THR A 157 -8.52 -24.20 -10.11
N LEU A 158 -8.45 -24.31 -8.78
CA LEU A 158 -8.15 -25.56 -8.11
C LEU A 158 -9.30 -26.57 -8.26
N ALA A 159 -10.54 -26.13 -8.04
CA ALA A 159 -11.72 -26.98 -8.21
C ALA A 159 -11.87 -27.48 -9.65
N ASN A 160 -11.58 -26.63 -10.64
CA ASN A 160 -11.59 -27.06 -12.03
C ASN A 160 -10.46 -28.04 -12.33
N ALA A 161 -9.26 -27.81 -11.81
CA ALA A 161 -8.14 -28.73 -11.99
C ALA A 161 -8.43 -30.13 -11.40
N THR A 162 -9.10 -30.20 -10.25
CA THR A 162 -9.51 -31.49 -9.65
C THR A 162 -10.59 -32.18 -10.45
N ASN A 163 -11.56 -31.43 -10.99
CA ASN A 163 -12.64 -32.01 -11.80
C ASN A 163 -12.12 -32.58 -13.13
N MET A 164 -11.15 -31.91 -13.77
CA MET A 164 -10.55 -32.41 -15.01
C MET A 164 -9.79 -33.73 -14.81
N ASN A 165 -9.09 -33.90 -13.67
CA ASN A 165 -8.39 -35.14 -13.36
C ASN A 165 -9.34 -36.34 -13.14
N MET A 166 -10.55 -36.09 -12.63
CA MET A 166 -11.58 -37.12 -12.40
C MET A 166 -12.27 -37.56 -13.70
N MET A 167 -12.22 -36.76 -14.76
CA MET A 167 -12.82 -37.08 -16.08
C MET A 167 -11.81 -37.75 -17.03
N SER A 168 -10.52 -37.76 -16.69
CA SER A 168 -9.44 -38.35 -17.48
C SER A 168 -8.91 -39.69 -16.93
N SER A 169 -9.58 -40.28 -15.93
CA SER A 169 -9.35 -41.63 -15.40
C SER A 169 -10.55 -42.51 -15.71
#